data_AF-A0A7W1KXF1-F1
#
_entry.id   AF-A0A7W1KXF1-F1
#
_cell.length_a   1.000
_cell.length_b   1.000
_cell.length_c   1.000
_cell.angle_alpha   90.00
_cell.angle_beta   90.00
_cell.angle_gamma   90.00
#
_symmetry.space_group_name_H-M   'P 1'
#
loop_
_entity.id
_entity.type
_entity.pdbx_description
1 polymer ?
#
loop_
_entity_poly.entity_id
_entity_poly.type
_entity_poly.pdbx_seq_one_letter_code
_entity_poly.pdbx_strand_id
1 'polypeptide(L)'
;MSYSQQVSETLCEVVESKSDRSVGATVLLYILIFWVALPSFLLITGFRLGALVPVVWPASDGTVFSGWACILVGSVLMAASSGQLWRQGKGLPISHLPPTEFVARGIYRYLRHPIYVGYTLAFAGVSLLLGSFWSLTFSLTLLLWGWIGYVLFYEEPELIRRFGERYLEYRRTTALLLPKRLVIVLALALQATLRALRRPVSRFANWTIMLRRGRLILVTYGTFVTLGALIFMQWTSSLLIAQGVAKNHMAVLLVGSVLSVVFFARLFWWLGNLRTVLREPLFGMKRVGFVSFGAFAGLIFFAFVFAGINGYSVLMIHDAVLRGAFAAAAIGRLGCLTYGCCYGVRSRKYGILYRDCEAKVIREQGMRPMLRHPTQAYSFLKNSLLFVLLNVMAYKKLPAGFITAAAFLIYPMARTFVELLRDRRRYLNGIFTDGHISCAAMFLAAWLLLFFISPSIDAASPQPLTVAAIEQGLVLLPLILSLSIISFIVTSLHWKNVGTL
;
A
#
# COMPACT_ATOMS: atom_id res chain seq x y z
N MET A 1 22.20 26.25 43.37
CA MET A 1 21.77 26.32 41.95
C MET A 1 20.30 25.95 41.89
N SER A 2 19.48 26.72 41.18
CA SER A 2 18.05 26.38 41.02
C SER A 2 17.91 25.16 40.10
N TYR A 3 16.86 24.37 40.30
CA TYR A 3 16.52 23.20 39.47
C TYR A 3 16.44 23.55 37.96
N SER A 4 16.14 24.81 37.62
CA SER A 4 16.14 25.30 36.24
C SER A 4 17.54 25.52 35.65
N GLN A 5 18.55 25.87 36.45
CA GLN A 5 19.94 25.98 36.01
C GLN A 5 20.54 24.60 35.75
N GLN A 6 20.24 23.62 36.61
CA GLN A 6 20.73 22.26 36.48
C GLN A 6 20.19 21.58 35.22
N VAL A 7 18.88 21.74 34.92
CA VAL A 7 18.27 21.21 33.67
C VAL A 7 18.82 21.90 32.41
N SER A 8 19.15 23.20 32.49
CA SER A 8 19.77 23.95 31.39
C SER A 8 21.20 23.49 31.09
N GLU A 9 22.00 23.22 32.14
CA GLU A 9 23.36 22.69 32.01
C GLU A 9 23.36 21.26 31.49
N THR A 10 22.46 20.39 31.99
CA THR A 10 22.35 19.01 31.48
C THR A 10 21.85 18.96 30.03
N LEU A 11 20.98 19.88 29.61
CA LEU A 11 20.56 20.00 28.21
C LEU A 11 21.67 20.57 27.31
N CYS A 12 22.50 21.50 27.81
CA CYS A 12 23.68 21.97 27.08
C CYS A 12 24.73 20.86 26.92
N GLU A 13 25.02 20.08 27.97
CA GLU A 13 25.96 18.94 27.90
C GLU A 13 25.45 17.80 26.99
N VAL A 14 24.15 17.54 26.95
CA VAL A 14 23.57 16.54 26.02
C VAL A 14 23.58 17.04 24.57
N VAL A 15 23.47 18.34 24.34
CA VAL A 15 23.57 18.95 23.00
C VAL A 15 25.05 19.05 22.54
N GLU A 16 25.99 19.31 23.45
CA GLU A 16 27.44 19.33 23.16
C GLU A 16 28.07 17.93 23.07
N SER A 17 27.49 16.89 23.68
CA SER A 17 28.04 15.52 23.63
C SER A 17 27.70 14.70 22.38
N LYS A 18 27.09 15.29 21.34
CA LYS A 18 27.13 14.68 20.01
C LYS A 18 28.54 14.84 19.44
N SER A 19 29.43 13.93 19.83
CA SER A 19 30.79 13.78 19.30
C SER A 19 30.81 13.98 17.79
N ASP A 20 31.78 14.75 17.27
CA ASP A 20 32.01 14.95 15.82
C ASP A 20 32.04 13.63 15.03
N ARG A 21 32.47 12.53 15.68
CA ARG A 21 32.43 11.18 15.09
C ARG A 21 31.01 10.70 14.78
N SER A 22 30.03 11.03 15.62
CA SER A 22 28.61 10.67 15.42
C SER A 22 27.96 11.46 14.28
N VAL A 23 28.37 12.72 14.10
CA VAL A 23 27.93 13.59 13.00
C VAL A 23 28.52 13.08 11.68
N GLY A 24 29.84 12.84 11.64
CA GLY A 24 30.52 12.28 10.47
C GLY A 24 29.94 10.93 10.04
N ALA A 25 29.68 10.02 10.99
CA ALA A 25 29.04 8.74 10.71
C ALA A 25 27.63 8.90 10.13
N THR A 26 26.84 9.85 10.65
CA THR A 26 25.48 10.14 10.14
C THR A 26 25.54 10.67 8.70
N VAL A 27 26.46 11.60 8.41
CA VAL A 27 26.65 12.14 7.06
C VAL A 27 27.09 11.05 6.09
N LEU A 28 28.07 10.22 6.47
CA LEU A 28 28.53 9.10 5.67
C LEU A 28 27.40 8.12 5.37
N LEU A 29 26.58 7.78 6.37
CA LEU A 29 25.43 6.90 6.20
C LEU A 29 24.42 7.49 5.18
N TYR A 30 24.13 8.78 5.26
CA TYR A 30 23.25 9.44 4.29
C TYR A 30 23.84 9.44 2.88
N ILE A 31 25.15 9.65 2.75
CA ILE A 31 25.83 9.56 1.45
C ILE A 31 25.70 8.14 0.89
N LEU A 32 26.03 7.12 1.68
CA LEU A 32 25.93 5.72 1.26
C LEU A 32 24.48 5.35 0.87
N ILE A 33 23.48 5.78 1.63
CA ILE A 33 22.08 5.46 1.33
C ILE A 33 21.61 6.19 0.07
N PHE A 34 21.75 7.51 -0.01
CA PHE A 34 21.13 8.32 -1.05
C PHE A 34 21.97 8.45 -2.32
N TRP A 35 23.28 8.22 -2.27
CA TRP A 35 24.16 8.33 -3.44
C TRP A 35 24.69 7.00 -3.94
N VAL A 36 24.59 5.92 -3.16
CA VAL A 36 25.03 4.59 -3.58
C VAL A 36 23.86 3.61 -3.58
N ALA A 37 23.29 3.29 -2.42
CA ALA A 37 22.31 2.22 -2.29
C ALA A 37 21.02 2.49 -3.06
N LEU A 38 20.42 3.68 -2.89
CA LEU A 38 19.18 4.06 -3.55
C LEU A 38 19.35 4.17 -5.09
N PRO A 39 20.35 4.90 -5.63
CA PRO A 39 20.63 4.89 -7.07
C PRO A 39 20.84 3.49 -7.64
N SER A 40 21.66 2.67 -6.97
CA SER A 40 21.95 1.30 -7.42
C SER A 40 20.68 0.46 -7.46
N PHE A 41 19.87 0.52 -6.40
CA PHE A 41 18.58 -0.16 -6.32
C PHE A 41 17.65 0.24 -7.49
N LEU A 42 17.54 1.55 -7.76
CA LEU A 42 16.70 2.08 -8.82
C LEU A 42 17.16 1.63 -10.21
N LEU A 43 18.46 1.72 -10.51
CA LEU A 43 19.02 1.29 -11.79
C LEU A 43 18.92 -0.22 -11.98
N ILE A 44 19.33 -1.02 -10.99
CA ILE A 44 19.26 -2.48 -11.04
C ILE A 44 17.82 -2.94 -11.30
N THR A 45 16.85 -2.34 -10.61
CA THR A 45 15.44 -2.66 -10.80
C THR A 45 14.95 -2.22 -12.18
N GLY A 46 15.33 -1.03 -12.63
CA GLY A 46 14.96 -0.51 -13.95
C GLY A 46 15.49 -1.38 -15.10
N PHE A 47 16.76 -1.74 -15.09
CA PHE A 47 17.33 -2.67 -16.07
C PHE A 47 16.67 -4.04 -16.00
N ARG A 48 16.38 -4.54 -14.80
CA ARG A 48 15.70 -5.83 -14.63
C ARG A 48 14.30 -5.81 -15.22
N LEU A 49 13.53 -4.75 -14.99
CA LEU A 49 12.22 -4.56 -15.62
C LEU A 49 12.32 -4.46 -17.14
N GLY A 50 13.37 -3.82 -17.67
CA GLY A 50 13.65 -3.76 -19.10
C GLY A 50 13.97 -5.11 -19.74
N ALA A 51 14.66 -6.00 -19.01
CA ALA A 51 14.89 -7.37 -19.45
C ALA A 51 13.59 -8.20 -19.50
N LEU A 52 12.66 -7.96 -18.56
CA LEU A 52 11.38 -8.68 -18.49
C LEU A 52 10.33 -8.12 -19.45
N VAL A 53 10.34 -6.81 -19.69
CA VAL A 53 9.40 -6.10 -20.55
C VAL A 53 10.18 -5.15 -21.46
N PRO A 54 10.73 -5.63 -22.59
CA PRO A 54 11.49 -4.80 -23.49
C PRO A 54 10.65 -3.64 -24.05
N VAL A 55 11.11 -2.42 -23.86
CA VAL A 55 10.53 -1.21 -24.44
C VAL A 55 11.63 -0.50 -25.22
N VAL A 56 11.40 -0.32 -26.51
CA VAL A 56 12.35 0.41 -27.38
C VAL A 56 12.39 1.86 -26.94
N TRP A 57 13.57 2.31 -26.52
CA TRP A 57 13.82 3.71 -26.18
C TRP A 57 14.75 4.32 -27.23
N PRO A 58 14.30 5.31 -28.01
CA PRO A 58 15.14 5.92 -29.03
C PRO A 58 16.23 6.76 -28.37
N ALA A 59 17.47 6.27 -28.43
CA ALA A 59 18.66 7.06 -28.12
C ALA A 59 18.90 8.03 -29.28
N SER A 60 18.31 9.22 -29.18
CA SER A 60 18.55 10.33 -30.10
C SER A 60 19.51 11.35 -29.48
N ASP A 61 20.14 12.19 -30.29
CA ASP A 61 20.95 13.32 -29.80
C ASP A 61 20.15 14.22 -28.85
N GLY A 62 18.85 14.39 -29.13
CA GLY A 62 17.92 15.10 -28.25
C GLY A 62 17.74 14.43 -26.89
N THR A 63 17.70 13.10 -26.84
CA THR A 63 17.63 12.32 -25.59
C THR A 63 18.91 12.50 -24.77
N VAL A 64 20.07 12.45 -25.41
CA VAL A 64 21.38 12.63 -24.76
C VAL A 64 21.53 14.05 -24.22
N PHE A 65 21.21 15.06 -25.03
CA PHE A 65 21.19 16.46 -24.62
C PHE A 65 20.25 16.68 -23.42
N SER A 66 19.04 16.14 -23.48
CA SER A 66 18.06 16.21 -22.39
C SER A 66 18.57 15.53 -21.12
N GLY A 67 19.31 14.42 -21.26
CA GLY A 67 19.94 13.72 -20.14
C GLY A 67 20.96 14.60 -19.41
N TRP A 68 21.90 15.18 -20.14
CA TRP A 68 22.91 16.09 -19.59
C TRP A 68 22.30 17.36 -19.01
N ALA A 69 21.32 17.95 -19.70
CA ALA A 69 20.59 19.13 -19.21
C ALA A 69 19.89 18.84 -17.87
N CYS A 70 19.21 17.69 -17.75
CA CYS A 70 18.59 17.26 -16.50
C CYS A 70 19.61 17.08 -15.36
N ILE A 71 20.76 16.44 -15.63
CA ILE A 71 21.83 16.28 -14.64
C ILE A 71 22.36 17.63 -14.18
N LEU A 72 22.68 18.52 -15.12
CA LEU A 72 23.23 19.84 -14.81
C LEU A 72 22.24 20.66 -13.98
N VAL A 73 21.00 20.81 -14.46
CA VAL A 73 19.96 21.60 -13.77
C VAL A 73 19.64 20.99 -12.40
N GLY A 74 19.51 19.66 -12.32
CA GLY A 74 19.25 18.97 -11.06
C GLY A 74 20.37 19.17 -10.03
N SER A 75 21.62 19.02 -10.46
CA SER A 75 22.80 19.18 -9.61
C SER A 75 22.99 20.62 -9.14
N VAL A 76 22.82 21.59 -10.04
CA VAL A 76 22.85 23.02 -9.69
C VAL A 76 21.75 23.35 -8.68
N LEU A 77 20.54 22.85 -8.89
CA LEU A 77 19.41 23.07 -7.97
C LEU A 77 19.72 22.51 -6.58
N MET A 78 20.28 21.30 -6.49
CA MET A 78 20.68 20.68 -5.23
C MET A 78 21.80 21.46 -4.54
N ALA A 79 22.87 21.79 -5.26
CA ALA A 79 24.04 22.48 -4.71
C ALA A 79 23.67 23.89 -4.22
N ALA A 80 22.96 24.66 -5.03
CA ALA A 80 22.54 26.02 -4.68
C ALA A 80 21.55 26.03 -3.51
N SER A 81 20.60 25.09 -3.47
CA SER A 81 19.63 24.98 -2.37
C SER A 81 20.30 24.54 -1.06
N SER A 82 21.22 23.58 -1.13
CA SER A 82 21.99 23.11 0.02
C SER A 82 22.90 24.20 0.56
N GLY A 83 23.60 24.93 -0.33
CA GLY A 83 24.41 26.08 0.03
C GLY A 83 23.59 27.21 0.66
N GLN A 84 22.36 27.42 0.21
CA GLN A 84 21.45 28.40 0.80
C GLN A 84 20.99 27.98 2.21
N LEU A 85 20.61 26.71 2.41
CA LEU A 85 20.27 26.19 3.75
C LEU A 85 21.46 26.25 4.71
N TRP A 86 22.66 25.96 4.23
CA TRP A 86 23.86 26.04 5.06
C TRP A 86 24.14 27.48 5.50
N ARG A 87 24.12 28.44 4.56
CA ARG A 87 24.42 29.85 4.84
C ARG A 87 23.34 30.57 5.64
N GLN A 88 22.07 30.31 5.35
CA GLN A 88 20.93 31.07 5.92
C GLN A 88 20.18 30.29 6.99
N GLY A 89 20.17 28.96 6.92
CA GLY A 89 19.45 28.09 7.85
C GLY A 89 20.35 27.52 8.96
N LYS A 90 21.67 27.71 8.87
CA LYS A 90 22.68 27.23 9.84
C LYS A 90 22.57 25.72 10.14
N GLY A 91 22.25 24.92 9.13
CA GLY A 91 22.20 23.46 9.26
C GLY A 91 22.33 22.75 7.91
N LEU A 92 22.35 21.42 7.95
CA LEU A 92 22.49 20.59 6.76
C LEU A 92 21.10 20.16 6.22
N PRO A 93 20.98 19.84 4.93
CA PRO A 93 19.77 19.26 4.35
C PRO A 93 19.60 17.79 4.76
N ILE A 94 19.74 17.49 6.05
CA ILE A 94 19.69 16.15 6.65
C ILE A 94 18.70 16.22 7.81
N SER A 95 17.71 15.33 7.83
CA SER A 95 16.62 15.37 8.83
C SER A 95 17.10 15.26 10.28
N HIS A 96 18.27 14.62 10.51
CA HIS A 96 18.90 14.53 11.84
C HIS A 96 19.81 15.71 12.20
N LEU A 97 20.09 16.61 11.26
CA LEU A 97 20.85 17.85 11.45
C LEU A 97 20.11 19.03 10.79
N PRO A 98 18.84 19.27 11.17
CA PRO A 98 17.97 20.15 10.41
C PRO A 98 18.39 21.63 10.57
N PRO A 99 18.13 22.49 9.57
CA PRO A 99 18.36 23.93 9.66
C PRO A 99 17.63 24.54 10.86
N THR A 100 18.30 25.30 11.70
CA THR A 100 17.75 25.95 12.91
C THR A 100 16.97 27.21 12.57
N GLU A 101 17.34 27.90 11.49
CA GLU A 101 16.70 29.12 11.02
C GLU A 101 15.80 28.89 9.81
N PHE A 102 14.71 29.68 9.72
CA PHE A 102 13.71 29.56 8.66
C PHE A 102 14.18 30.22 7.35
N VAL A 103 14.24 29.45 6.27
CA VAL A 103 14.68 29.90 4.94
C VAL A 103 13.52 29.86 3.93
N ALA A 104 13.18 31.00 3.35
CA ALA A 104 12.09 31.14 2.36
C ALA A 104 12.41 32.08 1.17
N ARG A 105 13.67 32.51 1.03
CA ARG A 105 14.13 33.42 -0.03
C ARG A 105 14.81 32.65 -1.16
N GLY A 106 15.23 33.30 -2.24
CA GLY A 106 15.98 32.66 -3.33
C GLY A 106 15.20 31.53 -3.99
N ILE A 107 15.84 30.36 -4.15
CA ILE A 107 15.23 29.18 -4.78
C ILE A 107 13.99 28.71 -4.00
N TYR A 108 14.04 28.81 -2.66
CA TYR A 108 12.94 28.47 -1.77
C TYR A 108 11.72 29.36 -1.97
N ARG A 109 11.80 30.50 -2.68
CA ARG A 109 10.60 31.30 -3.04
C ARG A 109 9.72 30.60 -4.08
N TYR A 110 10.29 29.70 -4.90
CA TYR A 110 9.60 29.05 -6.01
C TYR A 110 9.19 27.61 -5.68
N LEU A 111 10.09 26.86 -5.04
CA LEU A 111 9.88 25.46 -4.66
C LEU A 111 10.10 25.29 -3.16
N ARG A 112 9.21 24.55 -2.50
CA ARG A 112 9.36 24.27 -1.05
C ARG A 112 10.45 23.26 -0.73
N HIS A 113 10.67 22.29 -1.63
CA HIS A 113 11.68 21.25 -1.45
C HIS A 113 12.55 21.07 -2.72
N PRO A 114 13.34 22.09 -3.10
CA PRO A 114 14.11 22.08 -4.34
C PRO A 114 15.19 21.00 -4.39
N ILE A 115 15.69 20.54 -3.24
CA ILE A 115 16.72 19.48 -3.16
C ILE A 115 16.16 18.13 -3.66
N TYR A 116 14.96 17.73 -3.23
CA TYR A 116 14.33 16.49 -3.72
C TYR A 116 13.98 16.56 -5.19
N VAL A 117 13.54 17.73 -5.67
CA VAL A 117 13.28 17.98 -7.09
C VAL A 117 14.57 17.84 -7.89
N GLY A 118 15.66 18.47 -7.43
CA GLY A 118 16.97 18.39 -8.08
C GLY A 118 17.52 16.97 -8.14
N TYR A 119 17.42 16.21 -7.05
CA TYR A 119 17.83 14.79 -7.02
C TYR A 119 17.01 13.93 -7.99
N THR A 120 15.69 14.13 -8.01
CA THR A 120 14.79 13.43 -8.95
C THR A 120 15.13 13.76 -10.40
N LEU A 121 15.43 15.03 -10.70
CA LEU A 121 15.79 15.49 -12.04
C LEU A 121 17.17 14.97 -12.48
N ALA A 122 18.16 15.01 -11.59
CA ALA A 122 19.49 14.49 -11.86
C ALA A 122 19.43 12.98 -12.16
N PHE A 123 18.67 12.22 -11.35
CA PHE A 123 18.49 10.79 -11.58
C PHE A 123 17.73 10.51 -12.89
N ALA A 124 16.72 11.32 -13.23
CA ALA A 124 16.04 11.21 -14.52
C ALA A 124 17.01 11.39 -15.68
N GLY A 125 17.93 12.35 -15.58
CA GLY A 125 18.98 12.56 -16.58
C GLY A 125 19.92 11.37 -16.73
N VAL A 126 20.34 10.73 -15.63
CA VAL A 126 21.13 9.48 -15.67
C VAL A 126 20.35 8.37 -16.40
N SER A 127 19.07 8.17 -16.06
CA SER A 127 18.24 7.16 -16.74
C SER A 127 18.05 7.42 -18.23
N LEU A 128 17.98 8.69 -18.65
CA LEU A 128 17.92 9.10 -20.05
C LEU A 128 19.21 8.76 -20.80
N LEU A 129 20.37 9.07 -20.21
CA LEU A 129 21.69 8.76 -20.79
C LEU A 129 21.91 7.25 -20.92
N LEU A 130 21.41 6.47 -19.97
CA LEU A 130 21.43 5.01 -20.01
C LEU A 130 20.43 4.40 -21.00
N GLY A 131 19.58 5.21 -21.62
CA GLY A 131 18.58 4.73 -22.59
C GLY A 131 17.55 3.75 -22.01
N SER A 132 17.30 3.80 -20.70
CA SER A 132 16.45 2.82 -20.01
C SER A 132 15.08 3.42 -19.63
N PHE A 133 14.05 3.09 -20.42
CA PHE A 133 12.65 3.51 -20.17
C PHE A 133 12.20 3.18 -18.74
N TRP A 134 12.50 1.97 -18.27
CA TRP A 134 12.08 1.51 -16.95
C TRP A 134 12.89 2.17 -15.84
N SER A 135 14.20 2.35 -16.00
CA SER A 135 15.00 3.11 -15.04
C SER A 135 14.53 4.56 -14.93
N LEU A 136 13.99 5.16 -15.99
CA LEU A 136 13.38 6.48 -15.91
C LEU A 136 12.04 6.44 -15.19
N THR A 137 11.09 5.65 -15.70
CA THR A 137 9.69 5.68 -15.25
C THR A 137 9.49 5.09 -13.85
N PHE A 138 10.12 3.94 -13.54
CA PHE A 138 10.06 3.33 -12.21
C PHE A 138 10.66 4.27 -11.16
N SER A 139 11.83 4.83 -11.46
CA SER A 139 12.56 5.68 -10.51
C SER A 139 11.89 7.02 -10.28
N LEU A 140 11.42 7.68 -11.34
CA LEU A 140 10.61 8.89 -11.20
C LEU A 140 9.38 8.63 -10.33
N THR A 141 8.68 7.52 -10.60
CA THR A 141 7.50 7.15 -9.82
C THR A 141 7.87 6.92 -8.35
N LEU A 142 8.87 6.08 -8.07
CA LEU A 142 9.25 5.74 -6.70
C LEU A 142 9.81 6.94 -5.93
N LEU A 143 10.66 7.76 -6.57
CA LEU A 143 11.25 8.94 -5.95
C LEU A 143 10.17 9.98 -5.63
N LEU A 144 9.39 10.41 -6.62
CA LEU A 144 8.30 11.38 -6.42
C LEU A 144 7.37 10.91 -5.31
N TRP A 145 6.97 9.64 -5.38
CA TRP A 145 6.02 9.08 -4.45
C TRP A 145 6.60 8.95 -3.03
N GLY A 146 7.88 8.57 -2.91
CA GLY A 146 8.60 8.48 -1.64
C GLY A 146 8.80 9.83 -0.97
N TRP A 147 9.42 10.81 -1.66
CA TRP A 147 9.72 12.10 -1.03
C TRP A 147 8.48 12.96 -0.86
N ILE A 148 7.47 12.91 -1.74
CA ILE A 148 6.20 13.63 -1.52
C ILE A 148 5.49 13.08 -0.29
N GLY A 149 5.46 11.75 -0.12
CA GLY A 149 4.95 11.12 1.09
C GLY A 149 5.70 11.59 2.34
N TYR A 150 7.03 11.53 2.31
CA TYR A 150 7.87 12.00 3.40
C TYR A 150 7.60 13.48 3.76
N VAL A 151 7.55 14.35 2.75
CA VAL A 151 7.30 15.77 2.91
C VAL A 151 5.93 16.03 3.54
N LEU A 152 4.87 15.44 2.99
CA LEU A 152 3.51 15.75 3.43
C LEU A 152 3.18 15.23 4.83
N PHE A 153 3.77 14.10 5.23
CA PHE A 153 3.40 13.41 6.46
C PHE A 153 4.43 13.52 7.59
N TYR A 154 5.67 13.90 7.29
CA TYR A 154 6.72 14.06 8.28
C TYR A 154 7.34 15.46 8.25
N GLU A 155 7.90 15.87 7.11
CA GLU A 155 8.70 17.10 7.06
C GLU A 155 7.86 18.38 7.22
N GLU A 156 6.78 18.57 6.46
CA GLU A 156 5.94 19.77 6.61
C GLU A 156 5.27 19.85 7.99
N PRO A 157 4.68 18.77 8.55
CA PRO A 157 4.17 18.81 9.92
C PRO A 157 5.23 19.22 10.94
N GLU A 158 6.46 18.72 10.80
CA GLU A 158 7.58 19.11 11.67
C GLU A 158 7.99 20.58 11.47
N LEU A 159 8.03 21.05 10.23
CA LEU A 159 8.30 22.46 9.92
C LEU A 159 7.22 23.39 10.48
N ILE A 160 5.94 22.98 10.44
CA ILE A 160 4.84 23.70 11.10
C ILE A 160 5.04 23.71 12.62
N ARG A 161 5.43 22.58 13.22
CA ARG A 161 5.69 22.50 14.67
C ARG A 161 6.82 23.45 15.10
N ARG A 162 7.87 23.55 14.28
CA ARG A 162 9.07 24.35 14.59
C ARG A 162 8.92 25.83 14.28
N PHE A 163 8.29 26.18 13.16
CA PHE A 163 8.24 27.57 12.65
C PHE A 163 6.83 28.19 12.65
N GLY A 164 5.79 27.43 13.02
CA GLY A 164 4.43 27.93 13.22
C GLY A 164 3.84 28.64 12.00
N GLU A 165 3.24 29.82 12.25
CA GLU A 165 2.55 30.63 11.23
C GLU A 165 3.47 31.05 10.08
N ARG A 166 4.77 31.26 10.32
CA ARG A 166 5.72 31.63 9.24
C ARG A 166 5.76 30.57 8.14
N TYR A 167 5.74 29.29 8.53
CA TYR A 167 5.71 28.19 7.56
C TYR A 167 4.34 28.06 6.89
N LEU A 168 3.25 28.32 7.63
CA LEU A 168 1.89 28.29 7.06
C LEU A 168 1.72 29.37 6.00
N GLU A 169 2.21 30.58 6.23
CA GLU A 169 2.20 31.67 5.25
C GLU A 169 3.06 31.32 4.03
N TYR A 170 4.27 30.82 4.25
CA TYR A 170 5.14 30.33 3.18
C TYR A 170 4.50 29.23 2.34
N ARG A 171 3.81 28.28 2.97
CA ARG A 171 3.03 27.25 2.29
C ARG A 171 1.88 27.83 1.46
N ARG A 172 1.29 28.96 1.87
CA ARG A 172 0.27 29.68 1.10
C ARG A 172 0.84 30.38 -0.14
N THR A 173 2.12 30.74 -0.17
CA THR A 173 2.75 31.48 -1.30
C THR A 173 3.67 30.64 -2.20
N THR A 174 4.31 29.57 -1.71
CA THR A 174 5.24 28.71 -2.47
C THR A 174 4.67 27.32 -2.84
N ALA A 175 4.94 26.83 -4.06
CA ALA A 175 4.43 25.54 -4.56
C ALA A 175 5.21 24.32 -4.04
N LEU A 176 4.55 23.15 -3.96
CA LEU A 176 5.23 21.88 -3.69
C LEU A 176 5.99 21.38 -4.92
N LEU A 177 5.26 21.25 -6.03
CA LEU A 177 5.73 20.71 -7.32
C LEU A 177 4.89 21.31 -8.46
N LEU A 178 3.56 21.27 -8.33
CA LEU A 178 2.62 21.80 -9.32
C LEU A 178 2.27 23.28 -9.06
N PRO A 179 1.90 24.04 -10.12
CA PRO A 179 1.39 25.39 -9.97
C PRO A 179 0.20 25.46 -9.02
N LYS A 180 0.15 26.47 -8.14
CA LYS A 180 -0.88 26.57 -7.10
C LYS A 180 -2.29 26.62 -7.64
N ARG A 181 -2.51 27.32 -8.75
CA ARG A 181 -3.82 27.41 -9.39
C ARG A 181 -4.36 26.01 -9.69
N LEU A 182 -3.51 25.14 -10.26
CA LEU A 182 -3.86 23.75 -10.53
C LEU A 182 -4.16 22.98 -9.24
N VAL A 183 -3.30 23.09 -8.23
CA VAL A 183 -3.50 22.41 -6.93
C VAL A 183 -4.80 22.85 -6.25
N ILE A 184 -5.12 24.15 -6.30
CA ILE A 184 -6.36 24.69 -5.72
C ILE A 184 -7.57 24.18 -6.49
N VAL A 185 -7.55 24.22 -7.83
CA VAL A 185 -8.64 23.69 -8.66
C VAL A 185 -8.87 22.20 -8.37
N LEU A 186 -7.81 21.40 -8.35
CA LEU A 186 -7.88 19.97 -8.02
C LEU A 186 -8.39 19.74 -6.60
N ALA A 187 -7.93 20.53 -5.62
CA ALA A 187 -8.38 20.43 -4.25
C ALA A 187 -9.85 20.83 -4.08
N LEU A 188 -10.32 21.86 -4.78
CA LEU A 188 -11.72 22.30 -4.76
C LEU A 188 -12.61 21.27 -5.44
N ALA A 189 -12.21 20.75 -6.60
CA ALA A 189 -12.91 19.66 -7.30
C ALA A 189 -13.02 18.43 -6.40
N LEU A 190 -11.91 17.98 -5.81
CA LEU A 190 -11.89 16.87 -4.87
C LEU A 190 -12.78 17.13 -3.65
N GLN A 191 -12.74 18.34 -3.09
CA GLN A 191 -13.60 18.72 -1.95
C GLN A 191 -15.08 18.76 -2.32
N ALA A 192 -15.44 19.17 -3.52
CA ALA A 192 -16.81 19.13 -4.03
C ALA A 192 -17.28 17.68 -4.16
N THR A 193 -16.47 16.82 -4.79
CA THR A 193 -16.74 15.38 -4.93
C THR A 193 -16.89 14.69 -3.58
N LEU A 194 -15.96 14.91 -2.64
CA LEU A 194 -16.03 14.32 -1.31
C LEU A 194 -17.27 14.78 -0.52
N ARG A 195 -17.68 16.04 -0.68
CA ARG A 195 -18.92 16.55 -0.07
C ARG A 195 -20.16 15.92 -0.68
N ALA A 196 -20.22 15.81 -2.01
CA ALA A 196 -21.32 15.16 -2.72
C ALA A 196 -21.44 13.67 -2.32
N LEU A 197 -20.32 12.96 -2.23
CA LEU A 197 -20.29 11.54 -1.85
C LEU A 197 -20.53 11.30 -0.35
N ARG A 198 -20.41 12.30 0.51
CA ARG A 198 -20.50 12.13 1.97
C ARG A 198 -21.82 11.51 2.41
N ARG A 199 -22.95 12.06 1.95
CA ARG A 199 -24.29 11.58 2.31
C ARG A 199 -24.54 10.14 1.83
N PRO A 200 -24.38 9.80 0.54
CA PRO A 200 -24.64 8.43 0.07
C PRO A 200 -23.68 7.42 0.71
N VAL A 201 -22.38 7.74 0.82
CA VAL A 201 -21.41 6.81 1.44
C VAL A 201 -21.69 6.65 2.93
N SER A 202 -22.11 7.69 3.66
CA SER A 202 -22.51 7.55 5.06
C SER A 202 -23.78 6.71 5.19
N ARG A 203 -24.78 6.90 4.30
CA ARG A 203 -25.99 6.06 4.31
C ARG A 203 -25.64 4.59 4.10
N PHE A 204 -24.79 4.30 3.12
CA PHE A 204 -24.31 2.96 2.84
C PHE A 204 -23.51 2.38 4.02
N ALA A 205 -22.60 3.16 4.61
CA ALA A 205 -21.81 2.73 5.76
C ALA A 205 -22.63 2.42 7.02
N ASN A 206 -23.88 2.91 7.11
CA ASN A 206 -24.81 2.63 8.21
C ASN A 206 -25.82 1.54 7.88
N TRP A 207 -25.55 0.73 6.86
CA TRP A 207 -26.34 -0.44 6.53
C TRP A 207 -25.65 -1.72 7.02
N THR A 208 -25.43 -1.81 8.33
CA THR A 208 -24.68 -2.93 8.93
C THR A 208 -25.48 -4.23 8.93
N ILE A 209 -26.76 -4.13 9.26
CA ILE A 209 -27.69 -5.26 9.32
C ILE A 209 -28.57 -5.25 8.09
N MET A 210 -28.58 -6.37 7.38
CA MET A 210 -29.43 -6.60 6.22
C MET A 210 -30.81 -7.09 6.65
N LEU A 211 -30.86 -8.03 7.60
CA LEU A 211 -32.10 -8.60 8.14
C LEU A 211 -31.92 -8.95 9.63
N ARG A 212 -32.95 -8.69 10.44
CA ARG A 212 -33.02 -9.14 11.84
C ARG A 212 -34.38 -9.83 12.06
N ARG A 213 -34.37 -11.11 12.44
CA ARG A 213 -35.57 -11.89 12.79
C ARG A 213 -35.38 -12.55 14.15
N GLY A 214 -35.99 -11.98 15.19
CA GLY A 214 -35.78 -12.41 16.56
C GLY A 214 -34.30 -12.30 16.97
N ARG A 215 -33.71 -13.41 17.42
CA ARG A 215 -32.28 -13.50 17.81
C ARG A 215 -31.34 -13.69 16.62
N LEU A 216 -31.87 -14.00 15.44
CA LEU A 216 -31.07 -14.22 14.24
C LEU A 216 -30.79 -12.87 13.55
N ILE A 217 -29.52 -12.58 13.32
CA ILE A 217 -29.06 -11.35 12.67
C ILE A 217 -28.26 -11.74 11.43
N LEU A 218 -28.62 -11.13 10.30
CA LEU A 218 -27.89 -11.26 9.05
C LEU A 218 -27.16 -9.95 8.75
N VAL A 219 -25.84 -9.99 8.78
CA VAL A 219 -24.97 -8.83 8.63
C VAL A 219 -24.58 -8.65 7.16
N THR A 220 -24.69 -7.42 6.65
CA THR A 220 -24.42 -7.08 5.24
C THR A 220 -22.97 -7.39 4.82
N TYR A 221 -22.04 -7.41 5.78
CA TYR A 221 -20.64 -7.78 5.59
C TYR A 221 -20.46 -9.10 4.85
N GLY A 222 -21.15 -10.16 5.30
CA GLY A 222 -20.94 -11.50 4.76
C GLY A 222 -21.47 -11.65 3.33
N THR A 223 -22.47 -10.86 2.93
CA THR A 223 -22.91 -10.76 1.53
C THR A 223 -21.78 -10.29 0.62
N PHE A 224 -21.07 -9.23 1.00
CA PHE A 224 -19.94 -8.71 0.21
C PHE A 224 -18.74 -9.64 0.21
N VAL A 225 -18.44 -10.29 1.34
CA VAL A 225 -17.38 -11.31 1.40
C VAL A 225 -17.69 -12.47 0.46
N THR A 226 -18.93 -12.93 0.48
CA THR A 226 -19.41 -14.03 -0.38
C THR A 226 -19.36 -13.66 -1.85
N LEU A 227 -19.85 -12.47 -2.22
CA LEU A 227 -19.79 -11.97 -3.59
C LEU A 227 -18.33 -11.84 -4.07
N GLY A 228 -17.45 -11.33 -3.21
CA GLY A 228 -16.02 -11.26 -3.48
C GLY A 228 -15.41 -12.65 -3.70
N ALA A 229 -15.72 -13.62 -2.84
CA ALA A 229 -15.24 -15.00 -2.95
C ALA A 229 -15.71 -15.67 -4.24
N LEU A 230 -17.00 -15.52 -4.58
CA LEU A 230 -17.59 -16.06 -5.81
C LEU A 230 -16.86 -15.51 -7.05
N ILE A 231 -16.71 -14.18 -7.13
CA ILE A 231 -16.02 -13.54 -8.27
C ILE A 231 -14.56 -13.98 -8.32
N PHE A 232 -13.86 -14.05 -7.18
CA PHE A 232 -12.47 -14.52 -7.13
C PHE A 232 -12.33 -15.96 -7.62
N MET A 233 -13.15 -16.88 -7.13
CA MET A 233 -13.10 -18.29 -7.50
C MET A 233 -13.44 -18.48 -8.98
N GLN A 234 -14.50 -17.82 -9.47
CA GLN A 234 -14.90 -17.90 -10.88
C GLN A 234 -13.81 -17.32 -11.78
N TRP A 235 -13.32 -16.12 -11.48
CA TRP A 235 -12.30 -15.44 -12.28
C TRP A 235 -11.00 -16.26 -12.36
N THR A 236 -10.52 -16.75 -11.22
CA THR A 236 -9.29 -17.55 -11.15
C THR A 236 -9.45 -18.87 -11.88
N SER A 237 -10.61 -19.53 -11.75
CA SER A 237 -10.89 -20.80 -12.43
C SER A 237 -10.94 -20.64 -13.94
N SER A 238 -11.61 -19.61 -14.43
CA SER A 238 -11.65 -19.30 -15.87
C SER A 238 -10.26 -19.07 -16.45
N LEU A 239 -9.39 -18.34 -15.74
CA LEU A 239 -8.02 -18.09 -16.20
C LEU A 239 -7.17 -19.37 -16.24
N LEU A 240 -7.21 -20.16 -15.16
CA LEU A 240 -6.37 -21.35 -15.06
C LEU A 240 -6.82 -22.45 -16.02
N ILE A 241 -8.11 -22.64 -16.23
CA ILE A 241 -8.62 -23.60 -17.23
C ILE A 241 -8.20 -23.17 -18.63
N ALA A 242 -8.29 -21.88 -18.95
CA ALA A 242 -7.83 -21.35 -20.24
C ALA A 242 -6.31 -21.49 -20.44
N GLN A 243 -5.53 -21.56 -19.36
CA GLN A 243 -4.09 -21.84 -19.37
C GLN A 243 -3.76 -23.34 -19.26
N GLY A 244 -4.74 -24.23 -19.44
CA GLY A 244 -4.53 -25.68 -19.52
C GLY A 244 -4.60 -26.44 -18.19
N VAL A 245 -5.04 -25.81 -17.09
CA VAL A 245 -5.29 -26.53 -15.84
C VAL A 245 -6.55 -27.38 -15.99
N ALA A 246 -6.44 -28.67 -15.69
CA ALA A 246 -7.54 -29.61 -15.83
C ALA A 246 -8.69 -29.27 -14.84
N LYS A 247 -9.95 -29.50 -15.26
CA LYS A 247 -11.14 -29.10 -14.47
C LYS A 247 -11.22 -29.81 -13.12
N ASN A 248 -10.82 -31.08 -13.04
CA ASN A 248 -10.71 -31.84 -11.80
C ASN A 248 -9.63 -31.26 -10.88
N HIS A 249 -8.47 -30.89 -11.42
CA HIS A 249 -7.39 -30.24 -10.69
C HIS A 249 -7.84 -28.88 -10.15
N MET A 250 -8.64 -28.12 -10.91
CA MET A 250 -9.25 -26.87 -10.42
C MET A 250 -10.22 -27.09 -9.26
N ALA A 251 -11.04 -28.13 -9.29
CA ALA A 251 -11.92 -28.46 -8.16
C ALA A 251 -11.12 -28.75 -6.89
N VAL A 252 -10.01 -29.50 -7.01
CA VAL A 252 -9.07 -29.76 -5.90
C VAL A 252 -8.43 -28.46 -5.43
N LEU A 253 -7.99 -27.59 -6.34
CA LEU A 253 -7.39 -26.31 -6.00
C LEU A 253 -8.36 -25.43 -5.19
N LEU A 254 -9.63 -25.35 -5.60
CA LEU A 254 -10.66 -24.56 -4.92
C LEU A 254 -10.94 -25.08 -3.51
N VAL A 255 -11.26 -26.38 -3.39
CA VAL A 255 -11.61 -26.99 -2.09
C VAL A 255 -10.42 -26.95 -1.14
N GLY A 256 -9.25 -27.37 -1.62
CA GLY A 256 -8.04 -27.39 -0.80
C GLY A 256 -7.57 -26.01 -0.38
N SER A 257 -7.78 -24.98 -1.22
CA SER A 257 -7.50 -23.59 -0.84
C SER A 257 -8.38 -23.11 0.31
N VAL A 258 -9.68 -23.41 0.27
CA VAL A 258 -10.62 -23.06 1.37
C VAL A 258 -10.22 -23.76 2.66
N LEU A 259 -9.94 -25.06 2.61
CA LEU A 259 -9.52 -25.85 3.77
C LEU A 259 -8.19 -25.33 4.35
N SER A 260 -7.21 -25.06 3.48
CA SER A 260 -5.91 -24.51 3.88
C SER A 260 -6.03 -23.13 4.52
N VAL A 261 -6.85 -22.25 3.95
CA VAL A 261 -7.14 -20.93 4.52
C VAL A 261 -7.70 -21.05 5.93
N VAL A 262 -8.69 -21.92 6.15
CA VAL A 262 -9.30 -22.14 7.47
C VAL A 262 -8.27 -22.70 8.46
N PHE A 263 -7.50 -23.70 8.04
CA PHE A 263 -6.48 -24.34 8.86
C PHE A 263 -5.39 -23.34 9.28
N PHE A 264 -4.74 -22.67 8.34
CA PHE A 264 -3.64 -21.76 8.64
C PHE A 264 -4.11 -20.49 9.37
N ALA A 265 -5.31 -19.97 9.08
CA ALA A 265 -5.86 -18.85 9.83
C ALA A 265 -6.05 -19.19 11.31
N ARG A 266 -6.40 -20.44 11.63
CA ARG A 266 -6.53 -20.95 13.00
C ARG A 266 -5.17 -21.28 13.62
N LEU A 267 -4.27 -21.90 12.86
CA LEU A 267 -2.91 -22.20 13.31
C LEU A 267 -2.17 -20.94 13.77
N PHE A 268 -2.23 -19.86 12.97
CA PHE A 268 -1.59 -18.59 13.33
C PHE A 268 -2.24 -17.95 14.55
N TRP A 269 -3.55 -18.11 14.72
CA TRP A 269 -4.22 -17.67 15.94
C TRP A 269 -3.72 -18.44 17.18
N TRP A 270 -3.54 -19.76 17.07
CA TRP A 270 -2.97 -20.57 18.15
C TRP A 270 -1.52 -20.20 18.47
N LEU A 271 -0.68 -20.02 17.45
CA LEU A 271 0.72 -19.58 17.64
C LEU A 271 0.79 -18.23 18.35
N GLY A 272 -0.07 -17.27 17.96
CA GLY A 272 -0.14 -15.96 18.62
C GLY A 272 -0.66 -16.01 20.05
N ASN A 273 -1.43 -17.04 20.42
CA ASN A 273 -2.01 -17.22 21.75
C ASN A 273 -1.44 -18.46 22.46
N LEU A 274 -0.22 -18.90 22.09
CA LEU A 274 0.33 -20.19 22.50
C LEU A 274 0.36 -20.34 24.03
N ARG A 275 0.70 -19.26 24.76
CA ARG A 275 0.68 -19.25 26.23
C ARG A 275 -0.72 -19.54 26.81
N THR A 276 -1.78 -19.01 26.19
CA THR A 276 -3.16 -19.23 26.64
C THR A 276 -3.65 -20.61 26.26
N VAL A 277 -3.33 -21.08 25.04
CA VAL A 277 -3.69 -22.43 24.58
C VAL A 277 -3.01 -23.52 25.41
N LEU A 278 -1.74 -23.31 25.80
CA LEU A 278 -1.01 -24.26 26.67
C LEU A 278 -1.54 -24.29 28.11
N ARG A 279 -2.05 -23.17 28.64
CA ARG A 279 -2.62 -23.10 29.99
C ARG A 279 -4.05 -23.64 30.05
N GLU A 280 -4.85 -23.37 29.03
CA GLU A 280 -6.26 -23.77 28.97
C GLU A 280 -6.61 -24.37 27.60
N PRO A 281 -6.21 -25.63 27.31
CA PRO A 281 -6.31 -26.20 25.96
C PRO A 281 -7.75 -26.31 25.45
N LEU A 282 -8.68 -26.76 26.30
CA LEU A 282 -10.10 -26.89 25.94
C LEU A 282 -10.77 -25.53 25.71
N PHE A 283 -10.37 -24.49 26.45
CA PHE A 283 -10.92 -23.14 26.32
C PHE A 283 -10.32 -22.41 25.11
N GLY A 284 -9.01 -22.55 24.90
CA GLY A 284 -8.31 -22.05 23.72
C GLY A 284 -8.78 -22.68 22.42
N MET A 285 -9.17 -23.96 22.43
CA MET A 285 -9.74 -24.63 21.25
C MET A 285 -11.17 -24.16 20.91
N LYS A 286 -11.98 -23.80 21.90
CA LYS A 286 -13.38 -23.35 21.70
C LYS A 286 -13.49 -21.91 21.18
N ARG A 287 -12.52 -21.03 21.45
CA ARG A 287 -12.54 -19.67 20.88
C ARG A 287 -12.26 -19.70 19.38
N VAL A 288 -13.19 -19.17 18.61
CA VAL A 288 -13.04 -18.99 17.17
C VAL A 288 -12.32 -17.66 16.92
N GLY A 289 -11.04 -17.73 16.58
CA GLY A 289 -10.22 -16.59 16.19
C GLY A 289 -9.58 -16.82 14.83
N PHE A 290 -9.68 -15.84 13.94
CA PHE A 290 -9.09 -15.91 12.59
C PHE A 290 -8.02 -14.84 12.43
N VAL A 291 -6.79 -15.26 12.13
CA VAL A 291 -5.69 -14.36 11.78
C VAL A 291 -5.57 -14.26 10.26
N SER A 292 -5.75 -13.06 9.72
CA SER A 292 -5.73 -12.83 8.27
C SER A 292 -4.39 -13.20 7.62
N PHE A 293 -3.27 -13.05 8.32
CA PHE A 293 -1.96 -13.49 7.80
C PHE A 293 -1.88 -15.00 7.60
N GLY A 294 -2.49 -15.78 8.50
CA GLY A 294 -2.59 -17.23 8.35
C GLY A 294 -3.40 -17.63 7.13
N ALA A 295 -4.53 -16.94 6.86
CA ALA A 295 -5.32 -17.19 5.65
C ALA A 295 -4.50 -17.00 4.35
N PHE A 296 -3.74 -15.90 4.24
CA PHE A 296 -2.89 -15.67 3.08
C PHE A 296 -1.75 -16.69 2.97
N ALA A 297 -1.11 -17.03 4.10
CA ALA A 297 -0.07 -18.05 4.14
C ALA A 297 -0.60 -19.41 3.67
N GLY A 298 -1.79 -19.81 4.12
CA GLY A 298 -2.42 -21.06 3.71
C GLY A 298 -2.76 -21.10 2.22
N LEU A 299 -3.27 -19.99 1.65
CA LEU A 299 -3.55 -19.91 0.22
C LEU A 299 -2.27 -20.05 -0.62
N ILE A 300 -1.21 -19.33 -0.25
CA ILE A 300 0.09 -19.37 -0.95
C ILE A 300 0.72 -20.76 -0.81
N PHE A 301 0.76 -21.32 0.41
CA PHE A 301 1.32 -22.63 0.69
C PHE A 301 0.62 -23.72 -0.11
N PHE A 302 -0.71 -23.73 -0.10
CA PHE A 302 -1.46 -24.75 -0.83
C PHE A 302 -1.31 -24.62 -2.34
N ALA A 303 -1.31 -23.40 -2.89
CA ALA A 303 -1.05 -23.18 -4.31
C ALA A 303 0.35 -23.69 -4.72
N PHE A 304 1.36 -23.46 -3.88
CA PHE A 304 2.73 -23.95 -4.10
C PHE A 304 2.80 -25.49 -4.11
N VAL A 305 2.25 -26.13 -3.06
CA VAL A 305 2.23 -27.59 -2.94
C VAL A 305 1.45 -28.23 -4.09
N PHE A 306 0.27 -27.70 -4.40
CA PHE A 306 -0.57 -28.16 -5.50
C PHE A 306 0.15 -28.05 -6.84
N ALA A 307 0.81 -26.92 -7.11
CA ALA A 307 1.57 -26.72 -8.34
C ALA A 307 2.71 -27.75 -8.47
N GLY A 308 3.48 -27.95 -7.40
CA GLY A 308 4.59 -28.92 -7.38
C GLY A 308 4.14 -30.36 -7.59
N ILE A 309 3.04 -30.78 -6.97
CA ILE A 309 2.51 -32.15 -7.11
C ILE A 309 1.98 -32.40 -8.52
N ASN A 310 1.32 -31.41 -9.14
CA ASN A 310 0.63 -31.59 -10.43
C ASN A 310 1.45 -31.10 -11.64
N GLY A 311 2.70 -30.68 -11.43
CA GLY A 311 3.58 -30.21 -12.51
C GLY A 311 3.17 -28.87 -13.13
N TYR A 312 2.41 -28.03 -12.41
CA TYR A 312 2.04 -26.69 -12.89
C TYR A 312 3.08 -25.65 -12.45
N SER A 313 3.17 -24.56 -13.22
CA SER A 313 3.98 -23.41 -12.82
C SER A 313 3.34 -22.70 -11.62
N VAL A 314 4.08 -22.61 -10.52
CA VAL A 314 3.70 -21.83 -9.32
C VAL A 314 3.42 -20.38 -9.71
N LEU A 315 4.26 -19.78 -10.57
CA LEU A 315 4.16 -18.38 -10.98
C LEU A 315 2.87 -18.11 -11.78
N MET A 316 2.48 -19.03 -12.65
CA MET A 316 1.22 -18.97 -13.39
C MET A 316 0.01 -18.95 -12.44
N ILE A 317 -0.01 -19.85 -11.45
CA ILE A 317 -1.10 -19.93 -10.47
C ILE A 317 -1.18 -18.63 -9.68
N HIS A 318 -0.05 -18.11 -9.20
CA HIS A 318 -0.02 -16.85 -8.45
C HIS A 318 -0.51 -15.65 -9.28
N ASP A 319 -0.12 -15.54 -10.55
CA ASP A 319 -0.56 -14.47 -11.43
C ASP A 319 -2.09 -14.50 -11.64
N ALA A 320 -2.68 -15.69 -11.82
CA ALA A 320 -4.13 -15.86 -11.93
C ALA A 320 -4.84 -15.52 -10.60
N VAL A 321 -4.33 -16.05 -9.48
CA VAL A 321 -4.90 -15.85 -8.14
C VAL A 321 -4.90 -14.36 -7.77
N LEU A 322 -3.80 -13.63 -7.97
CA LEU A 322 -3.75 -12.22 -7.58
C LEU A 322 -4.71 -11.35 -8.38
N ARG A 323 -4.91 -11.63 -9.66
CA ARG A 323 -5.89 -10.92 -10.48
C ARG A 323 -7.30 -11.08 -9.91
N GLY A 324 -7.72 -12.29 -9.56
CA GLY A 324 -9.01 -12.49 -8.89
C GLY A 324 -9.05 -11.89 -7.48
N ALA A 325 -7.95 -12.00 -6.73
CA ALA A 325 -7.88 -11.59 -5.33
C ALA A 325 -8.09 -10.09 -5.14
N PHE A 326 -7.64 -9.24 -6.08
CA PHE A 326 -7.89 -7.79 -5.98
C PHE A 326 -9.35 -7.40 -6.22
N ALA A 327 -10.10 -8.16 -7.05
CA ALA A 327 -11.55 -7.98 -7.16
C ALA A 327 -12.24 -8.33 -5.84
N ALA A 328 -11.94 -9.50 -5.26
CA ALA A 328 -12.46 -9.87 -3.94
C ALA A 328 -12.07 -8.87 -2.86
N ALA A 329 -10.82 -8.40 -2.87
CA ALA A 329 -10.33 -7.42 -1.91
C ALA A 329 -11.00 -6.05 -2.10
N ALA A 330 -11.43 -5.67 -3.30
CA ALA A 330 -12.23 -4.47 -3.51
C ALA A 330 -13.62 -4.66 -2.88
N ILE A 331 -14.36 -5.69 -3.30
CA ILE A 331 -15.73 -5.95 -2.85
C ILE A 331 -15.78 -6.14 -1.32
N GLY A 332 -14.83 -6.88 -0.75
CA GLY A 332 -14.71 -7.05 0.70
C GLY A 332 -14.52 -5.73 1.46
N ARG A 333 -13.97 -4.67 0.84
CA ARG A 333 -13.87 -3.34 1.46
C ARG A 333 -15.20 -2.59 1.49
N LEU A 334 -16.13 -2.88 0.58
CA LEU A 334 -17.52 -2.42 0.72
C LEU A 334 -18.16 -3.08 1.94
N GLY A 335 -17.93 -4.38 2.15
CA GLY A 335 -18.32 -5.08 3.38
C GLY A 335 -17.69 -4.44 4.62
N CYS A 336 -16.39 -4.16 4.62
CA CYS A 336 -15.73 -3.49 5.76
C CYS A 336 -16.34 -2.11 6.06
N LEU A 337 -16.77 -1.40 5.01
CA LEU A 337 -17.37 -0.08 5.12
C LEU A 337 -18.72 -0.15 5.85
N THR A 338 -19.60 -1.09 5.47
CA THR A 338 -20.90 -1.31 6.12
C THR A 338 -20.77 -1.92 7.50
N TYR A 339 -19.81 -2.81 7.72
CA TYR A 339 -19.53 -3.38 9.04
C TYR A 339 -18.93 -2.37 10.03
N GLY A 340 -18.39 -1.25 9.52
CA GLY A 340 -17.72 -0.24 10.33
C GLY A 340 -16.38 -0.69 10.90
N CYS A 341 -15.63 -1.54 10.20
CA CYS A 341 -14.27 -1.95 10.61
C CYS A 341 -13.19 -1.33 9.72
N CYS A 342 -11.93 -1.38 10.16
CA CYS A 342 -10.80 -0.79 9.43
C CYS A 342 -10.97 0.70 9.12
N TYR A 343 -11.62 1.44 10.01
CA TYR A 343 -11.93 2.85 9.88
C TYR A 343 -10.69 3.74 10.03
N GLY A 344 -10.79 4.95 9.48
CA GLY A 344 -9.73 5.94 9.53
C GLY A 344 -9.74 6.77 10.81
N VAL A 345 -8.69 7.57 10.96
CA VAL A 345 -8.56 8.60 11.99
C VAL A 345 -9.72 9.59 11.90
N ARG A 346 -9.99 10.22 13.04
CA ARG A 346 -11.00 11.26 13.18
C ARG A 346 -10.59 12.50 12.40
N SER A 347 -11.56 13.19 11.81
CA SER A 347 -11.33 14.40 11.03
C SER A 347 -12.41 15.43 11.34
N ARG A 348 -12.06 16.72 11.31
CA ARG A 348 -13.02 17.81 11.55
C ARG A 348 -13.82 18.18 10.30
N LYS A 349 -13.23 17.97 9.11
CA LYS A 349 -13.75 18.51 7.84
C LYS A 349 -14.14 17.44 6.84
N TYR A 350 -13.43 16.31 6.82
CA TYR A 350 -13.58 15.28 5.78
C TYR A 350 -14.00 13.94 6.39
N GLY A 351 -14.80 13.17 5.65
CA GLY A 351 -15.12 11.80 6.01
C GLY A 351 -16.60 11.50 6.07
N ILE A 352 -16.93 10.36 6.68
CA ILE A 352 -18.28 9.84 6.84
C ILE A 352 -18.68 9.74 8.31
N LEU A 353 -19.98 9.61 8.55
CA LEU A 353 -20.54 9.43 9.89
C LEU A 353 -21.06 8.01 10.04
N TYR A 354 -20.67 7.36 11.13
CA TYR A 354 -21.33 6.17 11.62
C TYR A 354 -22.34 6.57 12.71
N ARG A 355 -23.52 5.98 12.64
CA ARG A 355 -24.71 6.21 13.47
C ARG A 355 -25.35 4.90 13.91
N ASP A 356 -25.18 3.84 13.12
CA ASP A 356 -25.66 2.52 13.45
C ASP A 356 -24.92 1.99 14.69
N CYS A 357 -25.67 1.68 15.75
CA CYS A 357 -25.16 1.13 17.00
C CYS A 357 -24.44 -0.21 16.79
N GLU A 358 -24.80 -0.94 15.72
CA GLU A 358 -24.26 -2.23 15.36
C GLU A 358 -23.05 -2.12 14.43
N ALA A 359 -22.60 -0.92 14.06
CA ALA A 359 -21.33 -0.74 13.39
C ALA A 359 -20.18 -0.99 14.38
N LYS A 360 -19.15 -1.74 13.97
CA LYS A 360 -18.01 -2.09 14.85
C LYS A 360 -17.31 -0.87 15.45
N VAL A 361 -17.13 0.19 14.67
CA VAL A 361 -16.56 1.46 15.14
C VAL A 361 -17.34 2.08 16.30
N ILE A 362 -18.67 2.00 16.27
CA ILE A 362 -19.53 2.54 17.33
C ILE A 362 -19.47 1.65 18.57
N ARG A 363 -19.49 0.31 18.39
CA ARG A 363 -19.30 -0.62 19.51
C ARG A 363 -17.95 -0.45 20.22
N GLU A 364 -16.88 -0.18 19.49
CA GLU A 364 -15.53 -0.01 20.06
C GLU A 364 -15.29 1.36 20.69
N GLN A 365 -15.90 2.43 20.16
CA GLN A 365 -15.58 3.82 20.54
C GLN A 365 -16.72 4.52 21.30
N GLY A 366 -17.88 3.87 21.41
CA GLY A 366 -19.11 4.45 21.92
C GLY A 366 -19.83 5.34 20.89
N MET A 367 -21.06 5.72 21.24
CA MET A 367 -21.94 6.59 20.45
C MET A 367 -21.47 8.06 20.49
N ARG A 368 -20.40 8.38 19.76
CA ARG A 368 -19.94 9.76 19.55
C ARG A 368 -19.89 10.05 18.04
N PRO A 369 -20.87 10.78 17.47
CA PRO A 369 -20.92 11.02 16.03
C PRO A 369 -19.78 11.96 15.62
N MET A 370 -18.68 11.38 15.17
CA MET A 370 -17.54 12.13 14.66
C MET A 370 -17.17 11.65 13.26
N LEU A 371 -16.82 12.62 12.41
CA LEU A 371 -16.34 12.35 11.07
C LEU A 371 -15.05 11.52 11.10
N ARG A 372 -15.02 10.49 10.28
CA ARG A 372 -13.85 9.62 10.10
C ARG A 372 -13.52 9.45 8.63
N HIS A 373 -12.23 9.38 8.33
CA HIS A 373 -11.79 9.05 6.98
C HIS A 373 -12.29 7.65 6.58
N PRO A 374 -13.02 7.49 5.46
CA PRO A 374 -13.49 6.20 4.97
C PRO A 374 -12.34 5.45 4.29
N THR A 375 -11.34 5.02 5.08
CA THR A 375 -10.17 4.26 4.60
C THR A 375 -10.56 2.97 3.87
N GLN A 376 -11.75 2.43 4.15
CA GLN A 376 -12.33 1.31 3.42
C GLN A 376 -12.70 1.70 1.99
N ALA A 377 -13.30 2.87 1.76
CA ALA A 377 -13.59 3.39 0.42
C ALA A 377 -12.30 3.69 -0.37
N TYR A 378 -11.27 4.22 0.30
CA TYR A 378 -9.95 4.42 -0.33
C TYR A 378 -9.33 3.07 -0.72
N SER A 379 -9.44 2.08 0.15
CA SER A 379 -8.98 0.72 -0.13
C SER A 379 -9.75 0.04 -1.24
N PHE A 380 -11.08 0.26 -1.33
CA PHE A 380 -11.92 -0.19 -2.42
C PHE A 380 -11.40 0.36 -3.75
N LEU A 381 -11.30 1.70 -3.87
CA LEU A 381 -10.83 2.34 -5.09
C LEU A 381 -9.44 1.84 -5.51
N LYS A 382 -8.50 1.79 -4.56
CA LYS A 382 -7.16 1.27 -4.80
C LYS A 382 -7.17 -0.17 -5.31
N ASN A 383 -7.93 -1.06 -4.67
CA ASN A 383 -8.00 -2.46 -5.07
C ASN A 383 -8.68 -2.62 -6.45
N SER A 384 -9.70 -1.82 -6.75
CA SER A 384 -10.35 -1.79 -8.07
C SER A 384 -9.40 -1.30 -9.16
N LEU A 385 -8.63 -0.23 -8.91
CA LEU A 385 -7.62 0.27 -9.84
C LEU A 385 -6.54 -0.77 -10.10
N LEU A 386 -6.08 -1.45 -9.05
CA LEU A 386 -5.09 -2.52 -9.19
C LEU A 386 -5.67 -3.71 -9.96
N PHE A 387 -6.91 -4.13 -9.66
CA PHE A 387 -7.59 -5.16 -10.43
C PHE A 387 -7.64 -4.83 -11.94
N VAL A 388 -8.06 -3.61 -12.29
CA VAL A 388 -8.08 -3.16 -13.69
C VAL A 388 -6.67 -3.17 -14.28
N LEU A 389 -5.70 -2.58 -13.59
CA LEU A 389 -4.32 -2.48 -14.06
C LEU A 389 -3.71 -3.87 -14.33
N LEU A 390 -3.83 -4.82 -13.40
CA LEU A 390 -3.28 -6.17 -13.57
C LEU A 390 -3.91 -6.91 -14.76
N ASN A 391 -5.22 -6.74 -14.98
CA ASN A 391 -5.89 -7.37 -16.12
C ASN A 391 -5.58 -6.66 -17.45
N VAL A 392 -5.38 -5.34 -17.45
CA VAL A 392 -4.89 -4.59 -18.64
C VAL A 392 -3.46 -5.01 -18.97
N MET A 393 -2.60 -5.19 -17.98
CA MET A 393 -1.23 -5.69 -18.18
C MET A 393 -1.22 -7.09 -18.80
N ALA A 394 -2.18 -7.96 -18.45
CA ALA A 394 -2.27 -9.31 -19.02
C ALA A 394 -2.55 -9.34 -20.54
N TYR A 395 -2.89 -8.20 -21.17
CA TYR A 395 -2.94 -8.09 -22.63
C TYR A 395 -1.56 -7.88 -23.28
N LYS A 396 -0.52 -7.65 -22.47
CA LYS A 396 0.87 -7.56 -22.92
C LYS A 396 1.52 -8.94 -22.82
N LYS A 397 2.50 -9.20 -23.69
CA LYS A 397 3.36 -10.39 -23.61
C LYS A 397 4.28 -10.23 -22.40
N LEU A 398 3.88 -10.79 -21.27
CA LEU A 398 4.59 -10.72 -20.00
C LEU A 398 5.01 -12.11 -19.55
N PRO A 399 6.19 -12.28 -18.95
CA PRO A 399 6.61 -13.57 -18.42
C PRO A 399 5.80 -13.98 -17.19
N ALA A 400 5.73 -15.29 -16.93
CA ALA A 400 5.06 -15.85 -15.76
C ALA A 400 5.63 -15.27 -14.46
N GLY A 401 4.77 -14.83 -13.54
CA GLY A 401 5.13 -14.23 -12.26
C GLY A 401 5.24 -12.71 -12.29
N PHE A 402 5.26 -12.09 -13.48
CA PHE A 402 5.38 -10.64 -13.60
C PHE A 402 4.18 -9.91 -13.02
N ILE A 403 2.96 -10.43 -13.20
CA ILE A 403 1.75 -9.79 -12.63
C ILE A 403 1.82 -9.80 -11.11
N THR A 404 2.32 -10.88 -10.52
CA THR A 404 2.55 -11.01 -9.08
C THR A 404 3.58 -9.99 -8.59
N ALA A 405 4.73 -9.90 -9.27
CA ALA A 405 5.76 -8.91 -8.93
C ALA A 405 5.22 -7.47 -9.05
N ALA A 406 4.53 -7.14 -10.14
CA ALA A 406 3.94 -5.82 -10.35
C ALA A 406 2.90 -5.48 -9.27
N ALA A 407 2.04 -6.43 -8.92
CA ALA A 407 1.07 -6.27 -7.85
C ALA A 407 1.75 -5.95 -6.51
N PHE A 408 2.82 -6.66 -6.17
CA PHE A 408 3.51 -6.49 -4.89
C PHE A 408 4.48 -5.31 -4.88
N LEU A 409 4.85 -4.74 -6.03
CA LEU A 409 5.53 -3.44 -6.10
C LEU A 409 4.54 -2.28 -5.93
N ILE A 410 3.40 -2.33 -6.62
CA ILE A 410 2.44 -1.22 -6.70
C ILE A 410 1.53 -1.15 -5.46
N TYR A 411 1.10 -2.29 -4.94
CA TYR A 411 0.18 -2.32 -3.79
C TYR A 411 0.76 -1.65 -2.54
N PRO A 412 2.01 -1.96 -2.10
CA PRO A 412 2.61 -1.35 -0.91
C PRO A 412 2.72 0.16 -1.00
N MET A 413 2.95 0.68 -2.22
CA MET A 413 2.90 2.10 -2.47
C MET A 413 1.49 2.59 -2.08
N ALA A 414 0.46 2.33 -2.88
CA ALA A 414 -0.85 2.92 -2.57
C ALA A 414 -1.41 2.56 -1.16
N ARG A 415 -1.00 1.42 -0.58
CA ARG A 415 -1.37 1.01 0.77
C ARG A 415 -0.80 1.90 1.88
N THR A 416 0.43 2.38 1.77
CA THR A 416 1.09 3.19 2.80
C THR A 416 0.34 4.50 3.06
N PHE A 417 -0.17 5.17 2.02
CA PHE A 417 -1.00 6.37 2.18
C PHE A 417 -2.31 6.11 2.93
N VAL A 418 -2.97 4.99 2.63
CA VAL A 418 -4.18 4.59 3.35
C VAL A 418 -3.83 4.28 4.81
N GLU A 419 -2.68 3.64 5.06
CA GLU A 419 -2.24 3.27 6.40
C GLU A 419 -1.96 4.48 7.29
N LEU A 420 -1.42 5.58 6.74
CA LEU A 420 -1.23 6.85 7.45
C LEU A 420 -2.56 7.46 7.96
N LEU A 421 -3.66 7.19 7.27
CA LEU A 421 -5.00 7.66 7.63
C LEU A 421 -5.76 6.66 8.51
N ARG A 422 -5.20 5.50 8.86
CA ARG A 422 -5.89 4.49 9.67
C ARG A 422 -5.74 4.73 11.16
N ASP A 423 -6.82 4.46 11.88
CA ASP A 423 -6.85 4.49 13.35
C ASP A 423 -6.33 3.15 13.89
N ARG A 424 -5.00 3.05 14.05
CA ARG A 424 -4.27 1.83 14.46
C ARG A 424 -3.21 2.18 15.50
N ARG A 425 -2.82 1.17 16.30
CA ARG A 425 -1.63 1.26 17.13
C ARG A 425 -0.40 1.49 16.25
N ARG A 426 0.49 2.34 16.73
CA ARG A 426 1.75 2.67 16.07
C ARG A 426 2.91 2.23 16.96
N TYR A 427 3.96 1.72 16.32
CA TYR A 427 5.20 1.25 16.94
C TYR A 427 6.33 2.24 16.65
N LEU A 428 7.45 2.12 17.37
CA LEU A 428 8.68 2.92 17.19
C LEU A 428 8.38 4.43 17.14
N ASN A 429 8.06 5.03 18.29
CA ASN A 429 7.75 6.46 18.45
C ASN A 429 6.58 6.97 17.59
N GLY A 430 5.63 6.10 17.25
CA GLY A 430 4.39 6.51 16.59
C GLY A 430 4.49 6.62 15.07
N ILE A 431 5.48 5.97 14.44
CA ILE A 431 5.74 6.06 13.00
C ILE A 431 5.18 4.85 12.24
N PHE A 432 5.50 3.63 12.68
CA PHE A 432 5.20 2.40 11.91
C PHE A 432 3.96 1.66 12.41
N THR A 433 3.32 0.90 11.54
CA THR A 433 2.19 0.01 11.87
C THR A 433 2.46 -1.38 11.30
N ASP A 434 1.70 -2.39 11.70
CA ASP A 434 1.77 -3.73 11.10
C ASP A 434 1.56 -3.67 9.57
N GLY A 435 0.78 -2.69 9.11
CA GLY A 435 0.56 -2.43 7.69
C GLY A 435 1.82 -1.97 6.97
N HIS A 436 2.62 -1.10 7.58
CA HIS A 436 3.90 -0.65 7.02
C HIS A 436 4.91 -1.81 6.92
N ILE A 437 5.01 -2.64 7.96
CA ILE A 437 5.88 -3.82 7.97
C ILE A 437 5.46 -4.79 6.85
N SER A 438 4.16 -5.05 6.71
CA SER A 438 3.63 -5.91 5.64
C SER A 438 3.92 -5.33 4.25
N CYS A 439 3.81 -4.01 4.09
CA CYS A 439 4.13 -3.33 2.83
C CYS A 439 5.61 -3.46 2.47
N ALA A 440 6.51 -3.29 3.44
CA ALA A 440 7.95 -3.47 3.23
C ALA A 440 8.29 -4.93 2.86
N ALA A 441 7.70 -5.91 3.56
CA ALA A 441 7.89 -7.32 3.25
C ALA A 441 7.38 -7.69 1.85
N MET A 442 6.19 -7.22 1.46
CA MET A 442 5.65 -7.43 0.12
C MET A 442 6.53 -6.80 -0.96
N PHE A 443 6.99 -5.57 -0.75
CA PHE A 443 7.85 -4.87 -1.70
C PHE A 443 9.19 -5.60 -1.88
N LEU A 444 9.80 -6.04 -0.77
CA LEU A 444 11.03 -6.83 -0.81
C LEU A 444 10.82 -8.18 -1.53
N ALA A 445 9.74 -8.88 -1.22
CA ALA A 445 9.41 -10.13 -1.90
C ALA A 445 9.22 -9.94 -3.41
N ALA A 446 8.57 -8.84 -3.81
CA ALA A 446 8.40 -8.48 -5.22
C ALA A 446 9.74 -8.20 -5.90
N TRP A 447 10.59 -7.41 -5.25
CA TRP A 447 11.90 -7.06 -5.77
C TRP A 447 12.78 -8.29 -5.97
N LEU A 448 12.81 -9.22 -5.00
CA LEU A 448 13.49 -10.50 -5.14
C LEU A 448 12.88 -11.35 -6.27
N LEU A 449 11.54 -11.43 -6.32
CA LEU A 449 10.83 -12.19 -7.35
C LEU A 449 11.20 -11.74 -8.77
N LEU A 450 11.41 -10.44 -9.00
CA LEU A 450 11.85 -9.94 -10.32
C LEU A 450 13.10 -10.67 -10.83
N PHE A 451 14.04 -11.06 -9.96
CA PHE A 451 15.27 -11.75 -10.36
C PHE A 451 15.08 -13.25 -10.59
N PHE A 452 14.02 -13.86 -10.04
CA PHE A 452 13.67 -15.25 -10.28
C PHE A 452 12.80 -15.47 -11.53
N ILE A 453 12.13 -14.43 -12.04
CA ILE A 453 11.31 -14.53 -13.24
C ILE A 453 12.20 -14.71 -14.48
N SER A 454 11.96 -15.76 -15.27
CA SER A 454 12.60 -15.88 -16.58
C SER A 454 12.00 -14.86 -17.57
N PRO A 455 12.80 -14.16 -18.39
CA PRO A 455 12.27 -13.29 -19.45
C PRO A 455 11.49 -14.02 -20.56
N SER A 456 11.50 -15.35 -20.58
CA SER A 456 10.83 -16.16 -21.60
C SER A 456 9.31 -16.03 -21.54
N ILE A 457 8.70 -15.88 -22.72
CA ILE A 457 7.25 -15.99 -22.89
C ILE A 457 6.91 -17.45 -23.23
N ASP A 458 6.05 -18.06 -22.44
CA ASP A 458 5.73 -19.48 -22.45
C ASP A 458 4.24 -19.74 -22.15
N ALA A 459 3.84 -21.01 -22.06
CA ALA A 459 2.46 -21.38 -21.73
C ALA A 459 2.02 -20.92 -20.32
N ALA A 460 2.98 -20.74 -19.39
CA ALA A 460 2.73 -20.26 -18.04
C ALA A 460 2.50 -18.74 -17.98
N SER A 461 2.78 -18.04 -19.08
CA SER A 461 2.65 -16.58 -19.18
C SER A 461 1.19 -16.14 -19.08
N PRO A 462 0.90 -15.00 -18.42
CA PRO A 462 -0.47 -14.55 -18.20
C PRO A 462 -1.25 -14.32 -19.49
N GLN A 463 -2.48 -14.84 -19.53
CA GLN A 463 -3.40 -14.64 -20.64
C GLN A 463 -4.55 -13.68 -20.26
N PRO A 464 -5.07 -12.87 -21.21
CA PRO A 464 -6.26 -12.07 -20.97
C PRO A 464 -7.48 -12.96 -20.69
N LEU A 465 -8.45 -12.46 -19.92
CA LEU A 465 -9.69 -13.20 -19.71
C LEU A 465 -10.57 -13.07 -20.97
N THR A 466 -10.87 -14.20 -21.62
CA THR A 466 -11.75 -14.25 -22.80
C THR A 466 -13.14 -14.78 -22.44
N VAL A 467 -14.13 -14.55 -23.31
CA VAL A 467 -15.49 -15.09 -23.12
C VAL A 467 -15.47 -16.62 -23.07
N ALA A 468 -14.71 -17.27 -23.96
CA ALA A 468 -14.53 -18.72 -23.95
C ALA A 468 -13.94 -19.25 -22.62
N ALA A 469 -12.99 -18.52 -22.02
CA ALA A 469 -12.44 -18.87 -20.70
C ALA A 469 -13.50 -18.79 -19.59
N ILE A 470 -14.40 -17.80 -19.68
CA ILE A 470 -15.52 -17.67 -18.74
C ILE A 470 -16.46 -18.87 -18.88
N GLU A 471 -16.87 -19.20 -20.11
CA GLU A 471 -17.75 -20.34 -20.41
C GLU A 471 -17.18 -21.66 -19.92
N GLN A 472 -15.89 -21.92 -20.16
CA GLN A 472 -15.22 -23.12 -19.66
C GLN A 472 -15.18 -23.19 -18.13
N GLY A 473 -15.06 -22.03 -17.46
CA GLY A 473 -15.09 -21.93 -16.00
C GLY A 473 -16.48 -22.13 -15.39
N LEU A 474 -17.57 -21.86 -16.14
CA LEU A 474 -18.94 -22.02 -15.62
C LEU A 474 -19.27 -23.47 -15.22
N VAL A 475 -18.54 -24.46 -15.74
CA VAL A 475 -18.68 -25.86 -15.34
C VAL A 475 -18.46 -26.06 -13.83
N LEU A 476 -17.62 -25.22 -13.20
CA LEU A 476 -17.36 -25.27 -11.76
C LEU A 476 -18.32 -24.43 -10.92
N LEU A 477 -19.29 -23.75 -11.53
CA LEU A 477 -20.21 -22.86 -10.84
C LEU A 477 -20.98 -23.54 -9.68
N PRO A 478 -21.48 -24.79 -9.80
CA PRO A 478 -22.15 -25.45 -8.67
C PRO A 478 -21.25 -25.63 -7.44
N LEU A 479 -19.97 -25.99 -7.66
CA LEU A 479 -18.98 -26.12 -6.59
C LEU A 479 -18.67 -24.75 -5.98
N ILE A 480 -18.44 -23.73 -6.82
CA ILE A 480 -18.15 -22.36 -6.38
C ILE A 480 -19.30 -21.78 -5.57
N LEU A 481 -20.55 -21.99 -6.01
CA LEU A 481 -21.75 -21.58 -5.27
C LEU A 481 -21.85 -22.29 -3.93
N SER A 482 -21.60 -23.60 -3.89
CA SER A 482 -21.61 -24.37 -2.64
C SER A 482 -20.59 -23.85 -1.63
N LEU A 483 -19.34 -23.63 -2.06
CA LEU A 483 -18.28 -23.05 -1.21
C LEU A 483 -18.63 -21.61 -0.77
N SER A 484 -19.25 -20.83 -1.66
CA SER A 484 -19.67 -19.46 -1.38
C SER A 484 -20.82 -19.42 -0.36
N ILE A 485 -21.78 -20.35 -0.43
CA ILE A 485 -22.88 -20.47 0.55
C ILE A 485 -22.33 -20.79 1.94
N ILE A 486 -21.35 -21.70 2.04
CA ILE A 486 -20.67 -21.98 3.31
C ILE A 486 -20.02 -20.71 3.86
N SER A 487 -19.29 -19.97 3.01
CA SER A 487 -18.70 -18.68 3.39
C SER A 487 -19.77 -17.67 3.85
N PHE A 488 -20.92 -17.62 3.18
CA PHE A 488 -22.03 -16.73 3.53
C PHE A 488 -22.60 -17.05 4.91
N ILE A 489 -22.87 -18.32 5.18
CA ILE A 489 -23.37 -18.79 6.48
C ILE A 489 -22.40 -18.39 7.58
N VAL A 490 -21.10 -18.65 7.38
CA VAL A 490 -20.05 -18.36 8.38
C VAL A 490 -19.85 -16.86 8.61
N THR A 491 -19.98 -16.03 7.58
CA THR A 491 -19.63 -14.60 7.67
C THR A 491 -20.81 -13.65 7.85
N SER A 492 -22.04 -14.10 7.57
CA SER A 492 -23.25 -13.27 7.63
C SER A 492 -24.10 -13.55 8.87
N LEU A 493 -24.15 -14.80 9.36
CA LEU A 493 -25.08 -15.19 10.43
C LEU A 493 -24.49 -14.90 11.81
N HIS A 494 -25.28 -14.21 12.63
CA HIS A 494 -24.96 -13.90 14.02
C HIS A 494 -26.17 -14.17 14.93
N TRP A 495 -25.90 -14.53 16.19
CA TRP A 495 -26.92 -14.82 17.18
C TRP A 495 -26.88 -13.82 18.34
N LYS A 496 -28.04 -13.24 18.68
CA LYS A 496 -28.26 -12.19 19.71
C LYS A 496 -27.54 -10.86 19.43
N ASN A 497 -26.22 -10.86 19.24
CA ASN A 497 -25.41 -9.67 19.02
C ASN A 497 -24.52 -9.80 17.77
N VAL A 498 -24.21 -8.69 17.12
CA VAL A 498 -23.26 -8.68 16.00
C VAL A 498 -21.84 -8.90 16.53
N GLY A 499 -21.17 -9.94 16.02
CA GLY A 499 -19.82 -10.32 16.45
C GLY A 499 -19.75 -11.32 17.60
N THR A 500 -20.89 -11.79 18.12
CA THR A 500 -20.93 -13.03 18.93
C THR A 500 -21.14 -14.21 17.98
N LEU A 501 -20.10 -15.01 17.77
CA LEU A 501 -20.17 -16.37 17.25
C LEU A 501 -19.58 -17.29 18.31
#